data_AF-A0A2G5EIY8-F1
#
_entry.id   AF-A0A2G5EIY8-F1
#
_cell.length_a   1.000
_cell.length_b   1.000
_cell.length_c   1.000
_cell.angle_alpha   90.00
_cell.angle_beta   90.00
_cell.angle_gamma   90.00
#
_symmetry.space_group_name_H-M   'P 1'
#
loop_
_entity.id
_entity.type
_entity.pdbx_description
1 polymer ?
#
loop_
_entity_poly.entity_id
_entity_poly.type
_entity_poly.pdbx_seq_one_letter_code
_entity_poly.pdbx_strand_id
1 'polypeptide(L)'
;MAATLKSSSFLYSLRLNLKSCSINNKLSTIFISHSKSICQFPIMASASVQEIIPKALDATSDPPTLFDGTTRLYTSLLCPYAQRVWITRNVKGLQDEIKLVPIDVGNRPAWYKEKINPANKVPALEHNNQIKGESLDLIKYIDSHFDGPSLFPNDDDVEKQEFAKELLAYTDTFNGAVVKLCKGEEGSSGAPFDYFETALSKFDDGPFLLGKFSLVDIAYAPFIERFVPFLLEVKNYDSTQGRPKLGAWIDEMNKIEGYNQTKRDPQELIAIHKKVFSA
;
A
#
# COMPACT_ATOMS: atom_id res chain seq x y z
N MET A 1 -46.84 53.57 -11.97
CA MET A 1 -47.32 52.57 -12.96
C MET A 1 -46.90 51.21 -12.44
N ALA A 2 -47.71 50.45 -11.70
CA ALA A 2 -48.93 49.73 -12.07
C ALA A 2 -48.71 48.57 -13.07
N ALA A 3 -49.23 47.40 -12.67
CA ALA A 3 -49.59 46.16 -13.38
C ALA A 3 -48.50 45.06 -13.55
N THR A 4 -48.56 43.84 -12.96
CA THR A 4 -49.45 42.64 -12.96
C THR A 4 -49.18 41.54 -14.02
N LEU A 5 -49.08 40.28 -13.53
CA LEU A 5 -49.47 38.96 -14.12
C LEU A 5 -48.59 38.39 -15.27
N LYS A 6 -48.29 37.09 -15.48
CA LYS A 6 -48.86 35.75 -15.14
C LYS A 6 -47.75 34.69 -15.40
N SER A 7 -47.55 33.68 -14.53
CA SER A 7 -47.92 32.24 -14.70
C SER A 7 -47.52 31.54 -16.02
N SER A 8 -46.68 30.48 -15.94
CA SER A 8 -47.00 29.14 -16.49
C SER A 8 -45.99 28.07 -16.05
N SER A 9 -46.54 26.99 -15.51
CA SER A 9 -45.96 25.72 -15.07
C SER A 9 -45.69 24.74 -16.22
N PHE A 10 -44.69 23.86 -16.08
CA PHE A 10 -44.72 22.51 -16.68
C PHE A 10 -43.97 21.51 -15.76
N LEU A 11 -44.74 20.62 -15.13
CA LEU A 11 -44.27 19.43 -14.42
C LEU A 11 -44.55 18.22 -15.33
N TYR A 12 -43.54 17.36 -15.55
CA TYR A 12 -43.74 16.04 -16.15
C TYR A 12 -43.80 14.98 -15.04
N SER A 13 -44.94 14.30 -14.96
CA SER A 13 -45.20 13.12 -14.13
C SER A 13 -45.07 11.88 -15.01
N LEU A 14 -44.26 10.90 -14.60
CA LEU A 14 -44.25 9.57 -15.19
C LEU A 14 -44.93 8.59 -14.22
N ARG A 15 -46.10 8.10 -14.61
CA ARG A 15 -46.85 7.02 -13.95
C ARG A 15 -46.30 5.66 -14.40
N LEU A 16 -46.09 4.75 -13.46
CA LEU A 16 -45.96 3.32 -13.73
C LEU A 16 -47.18 2.57 -13.17
N ASN A 17 -47.79 1.77 -14.04
CA ASN A 17 -48.99 0.97 -13.83
C ASN A 17 -48.75 -0.19 -12.87
N LEU A 18 -49.55 -0.28 -11.81
CA LEU A 18 -49.75 -1.51 -11.04
C LEU A 18 -51.06 -2.17 -11.47
N LYS A 19 -50.96 -3.37 -12.06
CA LYS A 19 -52.12 -4.23 -12.32
C LYS A 19 -52.59 -4.86 -11.02
N SER A 20 -53.88 -4.72 -10.76
CA SER A 20 -54.60 -5.36 -9.65
C SER A 20 -54.79 -6.87 -9.90
N CYS A 21 -54.60 -7.66 -8.86
CA CYS A 21 -55.17 -9.00 -8.75
C CYS A 21 -55.81 -9.10 -7.35
N SER A 22 -57.11 -9.33 -7.32
CA SER A 22 -57.93 -9.48 -6.11
C SER A 22 -58.40 -10.93 -6.07
N ILE A 23 -58.16 -11.69 -4.98
CA ILE A 23 -59.06 -12.75 -4.48
C ILE A 23 -58.82 -13.01 -2.97
N ASN A 24 -59.93 -12.85 -2.22
CA ASN A 24 -60.45 -13.49 -0.99
C ASN A 24 -59.74 -13.47 0.38
N ASN A 25 -60.50 -12.88 1.31
CA ASN A 25 -60.50 -13.06 2.76
C ASN A 25 -60.67 -14.52 3.20
N LYS A 26 -59.78 -14.99 4.08
CA LYS A 26 -60.12 -15.88 5.19
C LYS A 26 -59.22 -15.54 6.38
N LEU A 27 -59.86 -15.20 7.50
CA LEU A 27 -59.24 -14.92 8.79
C LEU A 27 -58.61 -16.20 9.37
N SER A 28 -57.33 -16.13 9.69
CA SER A 28 -56.69 -17.05 10.64
C SER A 28 -55.46 -16.37 11.25
N THR A 29 -55.52 -16.22 12.57
CA THR A 29 -54.54 -15.64 13.48
C THR A 29 -53.16 -16.27 13.34
N ILE A 30 -52.13 -15.50 12.95
CA ILE A 30 -50.73 -15.94 12.96
C ILE A 30 -49.82 -14.77 13.39
N PHE A 31 -48.94 -15.06 14.33
CA PHE A 31 -47.92 -14.19 14.95
C PHE A 31 -47.08 -13.43 13.91
N ILE A 32 -46.96 -12.10 14.08
CA ILE A 32 -46.03 -11.26 13.31
C ILE A 32 -44.64 -11.36 13.94
N SER A 33 -43.80 -12.23 13.39
CA SER A 33 -42.34 -12.16 13.54
C SER A 33 -41.81 -11.11 12.57
N HIS A 34 -41.10 -10.10 13.09
CA HIS A 34 -40.46 -9.05 12.28
C HIS A 34 -39.16 -9.59 11.68
N SER A 35 -39.21 -10.11 10.45
CA SER A 35 -38.02 -10.32 9.64
C SER A 35 -37.82 -9.14 8.69
N LYS A 36 -36.86 -8.27 9.00
CA LYS A 36 -36.37 -7.25 8.07
C LYS A 36 -35.53 -7.95 7.00
N SER A 37 -36.06 -8.04 5.78
CA SER A 37 -35.30 -8.48 4.61
C SER A 37 -34.24 -7.42 4.29
N ILE A 38 -32.98 -7.74 4.55
CA ILE A 38 -31.84 -6.92 4.14
C ILE A 38 -31.59 -7.23 2.66
N CYS A 39 -31.86 -6.27 1.77
CA CYS A 39 -31.41 -6.34 0.39
C CYS A 39 -29.88 -6.22 0.36
N GLN A 40 -29.22 -7.35 0.23
CA GLN A 40 -27.78 -7.43 0.05
C GLN A 40 -27.48 -7.15 -1.42
N PHE A 41 -26.93 -5.97 -1.71
CA PHE A 41 -26.35 -5.69 -3.03
C PHE A 41 -25.07 -6.53 -3.17
N PRO A 42 -24.87 -7.23 -4.31
CA PRO A 42 -23.65 -7.97 -4.52
C PRO A 42 -22.50 -6.99 -4.69
N ILE A 43 -21.52 -7.06 -3.79
CA ILE A 43 -20.20 -6.46 -4.00
C ILE A 43 -19.60 -7.20 -5.19
N MET A 44 -19.54 -6.55 -6.35
CA MET A 44 -18.82 -7.11 -7.48
C MET A 44 -17.34 -7.21 -7.09
N ALA A 45 -16.84 -8.43 -6.97
CA ALA A 45 -15.42 -8.70 -6.88
C ALA A 45 -14.77 -8.14 -8.16
N SER A 46 -13.98 -7.08 -8.00
CA SER A 46 -13.07 -6.60 -9.03
C SER A 46 -12.15 -7.77 -9.40
N ALA A 47 -12.22 -8.25 -10.63
CA ALA A 47 -11.25 -9.19 -11.15
C ALA A 47 -9.86 -8.55 -11.04
N SER A 48 -8.90 -9.22 -10.40
CA SER A 48 -7.53 -8.73 -10.25
C SER A 48 -6.87 -8.67 -11.63
N VAL A 49 -6.96 -7.53 -12.30
CA VAL A 49 -6.21 -7.28 -13.52
C VAL A 49 -4.76 -7.03 -13.11
N GLN A 50 -3.89 -8.01 -13.41
CA GLN A 50 -2.47 -7.86 -13.17
C GLN A 50 -1.93 -6.79 -14.12
N GLU A 51 -1.46 -5.67 -13.56
CA GLU A 51 -0.91 -4.56 -14.33
C GLU A 51 0.34 -5.01 -15.11
N ILE A 52 0.43 -4.64 -16.39
CA ILE A 52 1.63 -4.85 -17.18
C ILE A 52 2.69 -3.85 -16.71
N ILE A 53 3.71 -4.36 -16.02
CA ILE A 53 4.83 -3.55 -15.53
C ILE A 53 5.66 -3.08 -16.73
N PRO A 54 5.90 -1.77 -16.92
CA PRO A 54 6.72 -1.26 -18.01
C PRO A 54 8.16 -1.79 -17.94
N LYS A 55 8.83 -1.87 -19.10
CA LYS A 55 10.26 -2.21 -19.15
C LYS A 55 11.07 -1.14 -18.40
N ALA A 56 12.09 -1.58 -17.66
CA ALA A 56 13.02 -0.67 -17.01
C ALA A 56 13.83 0.15 -18.04
N LEU A 57 13.94 1.46 -17.79
CA LEU A 57 14.73 2.39 -18.57
C LEU A 57 16.20 2.28 -18.17
N ASP A 58 17.05 2.14 -19.18
CA ASP A 58 18.49 1.98 -19.06
C ASP A 58 19.25 3.20 -19.60
N ALA A 59 20.58 3.15 -19.64
CA ALA A 59 21.45 4.22 -20.10
C ALA A 59 21.19 4.70 -21.54
N THR A 60 20.51 3.89 -22.35
CA THR A 60 20.19 4.19 -23.76
C THR A 60 18.78 4.76 -23.95
N SER A 61 17.98 4.79 -22.88
CA SER A 61 16.58 5.20 -22.93
C SER A 61 16.45 6.72 -22.87
N ASP A 62 15.58 7.28 -23.71
CA ASP A 62 15.23 8.69 -23.66
C ASP A 62 14.43 9.05 -22.39
N PRO A 63 14.54 10.30 -21.89
CA PRO A 63 13.72 10.75 -20.77
C PRO A 63 12.25 10.84 -21.16
N PRO A 64 11.31 10.53 -20.25
CA PRO A 64 9.91 10.88 -20.45
C PRO A 64 9.74 12.41 -20.51
N THR A 65 8.65 12.87 -21.13
CA THR A 65 8.26 14.28 -21.07
C THR A 65 7.92 14.65 -19.63
N LEU A 66 8.65 15.63 -19.08
CA LEU A 66 8.47 16.07 -17.70
C LEU A 66 7.39 17.15 -17.61
N PHE A 67 6.64 17.11 -16.52
CA PHE A 67 5.63 18.09 -16.13
C PHE A 67 4.54 18.27 -17.19
N ASP A 68 4.19 17.20 -17.88
CA ASP A 68 3.11 17.13 -18.88
C ASP A 68 1.72 16.87 -18.27
N GLY A 69 1.63 16.88 -16.93
CA GLY A 69 0.42 16.58 -16.18
C GLY A 69 0.26 15.10 -15.80
N THR A 70 1.13 14.20 -16.29
CA THR A 70 1.12 12.80 -15.87
C THR A 70 1.86 12.63 -14.54
N THR A 71 1.23 11.99 -13.57
CA THR A 71 1.91 11.59 -12.33
C THR A 71 2.78 10.36 -12.57
N ARG A 72 4.07 10.44 -12.24
CA ARG A 72 5.02 9.34 -12.47
C ARG A 72 5.75 8.95 -11.19
N LEU A 73 5.76 7.65 -10.91
CA LEU A 73 6.62 7.06 -9.89
C LEU A 73 7.86 6.46 -10.55
N TYR A 74 8.97 7.18 -10.45
CA TYR A 74 10.27 6.64 -10.80
C TYR A 74 10.71 5.65 -9.73
N THR A 75 10.88 4.39 -10.15
CA THR A 75 11.03 3.25 -9.23
C THR A 75 12.17 2.34 -9.68
N SER A 76 12.48 1.32 -8.89
CA SER A 76 13.26 0.17 -9.33
C SER A 76 12.60 -1.09 -8.79
N LEU A 77 12.46 -2.09 -9.67
CA LEU A 77 11.73 -3.31 -9.37
C LEU A 77 12.32 -4.14 -8.24
N LEU A 78 13.59 -3.89 -7.88
CA LEU A 78 14.32 -4.62 -6.83
C LEU A 78 14.54 -3.78 -5.57
N CYS A 79 14.25 -2.47 -5.61
CA CYS A 79 14.53 -1.56 -4.50
C CYS A 79 13.45 -1.62 -3.41
N PRO A 80 13.78 -2.00 -2.16
CA PRO A 80 12.80 -2.08 -1.07
C PRO A 80 12.20 -0.73 -0.70
N TYR A 81 12.98 0.36 -0.78
CA TYR A 81 12.48 1.70 -0.53
C TYR A 81 11.44 2.13 -1.57
N ALA A 82 11.66 1.80 -2.84
CA ALA A 82 10.72 2.12 -3.91
C ALA A 82 9.47 1.24 -3.85
N GLN A 83 9.63 -0.01 -3.39
CA GLN A 83 8.52 -0.94 -3.17
C GLN A 83 7.52 -0.40 -2.13
N ARG A 84 7.95 0.32 -1.09
CA ARG A 84 7.03 1.00 -0.15
C ARG A 84 5.98 1.84 -0.89
N VAL A 85 6.46 2.71 -1.78
CA VAL A 85 5.63 3.64 -2.55
C VAL A 85 4.75 2.91 -3.56
N TRP A 86 5.27 1.83 -4.14
CA TRP A 86 4.51 0.99 -5.06
C TRP A 86 3.37 0.23 -4.35
N ILE A 87 3.61 -0.29 -3.15
CA ILE A 87 2.56 -0.93 -2.33
C ILE A 87 1.47 0.10 -2.00
N THR A 88 1.84 1.29 -1.52
CA THR A 88 0.89 2.37 -1.23
C THR A 88 0.03 2.72 -2.44
N ARG A 89 0.65 2.90 -3.62
CA ARG A 89 -0.05 3.12 -4.89
C ARG A 89 -1.09 2.02 -5.17
N ASN A 90 -0.67 0.75 -5.08
CA ASN A 90 -1.54 -0.36 -5.45
C ASN A 90 -2.70 -0.56 -4.47
N VAL A 91 -2.43 -0.45 -3.17
CA VAL A 91 -3.48 -0.61 -2.13
C VAL A 91 -4.50 0.53 -2.20
N LYS A 92 -4.07 1.74 -2.58
CA LYS A 92 -4.99 2.85 -2.79
C LYS A 92 -5.76 2.79 -4.13
N GLY A 93 -5.44 1.84 -5.01
CA GLY A 93 -6.10 1.71 -6.32
C GLY A 93 -5.62 2.73 -7.36
N LEU A 94 -4.41 3.28 -7.19
CA LEU A 94 -3.89 4.41 -7.98
C LEU A 94 -3.08 3.96 -9.21
N GLN A 95 -3.32 2.75 -9.71
CA GLN A 95 -2.55 2.20 -10.82
C GLN A 95 -2.70 3.03 -12.11
N ASP A 96 -3.93 3.51 -12.36
CA ASP A 96 -4.22 4.32 -13.54
C ASP A 96 -3.74 5.77 -13.41
N GLU A 97 -3.67 6.29 -12.19
CA GLU A 97 -3.28 7.68 -11.91
C GLU A 97 -1.78 7.87 -11.82
N ILE A 98 -1.07 6.95 -11.16
CA ILE A 98 0.38 7.02 -10.96
C ILE A 98 1.05 6.04 -11.92
N LYS A 99 1.73 6.53 -12.95
CA LYS A 99 2.43 5.66 -13.91
C LYS A 99 3.79 5.24 -13.38
N LEU A 100 4.09 3.95 -13.44
CA LEU A 100 5.42 3.44 -13.08
C LEU A 100 6.43 3.80 -14.16
N VAL A 101 7.59 4.29 -13.75
CA VAL A 101 8.77 4.45 -14.60
C VAL A 101 9.91 3.68 -13.95
N PRO A 102 10.03 2.37 -14.22
CA PRO A 102 11.11 1.59 -13.65
C PRO A 102 12.45 2.01 -14.25
N ILE A 103 13.45 2.17 -13.39
CA ILE A 103 14.81 2.55 -13.73
C ILE A 103 15.72 1.37 -13.43
N ASP A 104 16.57 0.99 -14.40
CA ASP A 104 17.68 0.10 -14.14
C ASP A 104 18.72 0.86 -13.30
N VAL A 105 18.89 0.45 -12.04
CA VAL A 105 19.79 1.13 -11.11
C VAL A 105 21.25 0.77 -11.39
N GLY A 106 21.51 -0.40 -11.98
CA GLY A 106 22.85 -0.84 -12.36
C GLY A 106 23.33 -0.22 -13.67
N ASN A 107 22.40 0.13 -14.57
CA ASN A 107 22.67 0.77 -15.85
C ASN A 107 21.78 2.00 -16.08
N ARG A 108 21.84 2.95 -15.15
CA ARG A 108 20.89 4.07 -15.09
C ARG A 108 21.11 5.12 -16.19
N PRO A 109 20.04 5.69 -16.78
CA PRO A 109 20.15 6.85 -17.66
C PRO A 109 20.72 8.09 -16.95
N ALA A 110 21.66 8.77 -17.61
CA ALA A 110 22.29 10.00 -17.12
C ALA A 110 21.27 11.09 -16.78
N TRP A 111 20.22 11.21 -17.61
CA TRP A 111 19.15 12.19 -17.42
C TRP A 111 18.40 12.02 -16.10
N TYR A 112 18.43 10.83 -15.47
CA TYR A 112 17.75 10.64 -14.19
C TYR A 112 18.35 11.52 -13.10
N LYS A 113 19.69 11.54 -12.99
CA LYS A 113 20.39 12.37 -12.03
C LYS A 113 20.22 13.86 -12.36
N GLU A 114 20.31 14.19 -13.64
CA GLU A 114 20.30 15.58 -14.12
C GLU A 114 18.92 16.22 -14.03
N LYS A 115 17.85 15.46 -14.30
CA LYS A 115 16.50 16.00 -14.50
C LYS A 115 15.48 15.55 -13.46
N ILE A 116 15.67 14.39 -12.83
CA ILE A 116 14.68 13.83 -11.89
C ILE A 116 15.13 14.00 -10.45
N ASN A 117 16.22 13.35 -10.07
CA ASN A 117 16.68 13.33 -8.70
C ASN A 117 18.20 13.50 -8.64
N PRO A 118 18.71 14.69 -8.29
CA PRO A 118 20.14 14.95 -8.13
C PRO A 118 20.85 14.03 -7.15
N ALA A 119 20.14 13.51 -6.13
CA ALA A 119 20.67 12.51 -5.21
C ALA A 119 20.92 11.15 -5.89
N ASN A 120 20.42 10.98 -7.12
CA ASN A 120 20.53 9.79 -7.94
C ASN A 120 20.02 8.55 -7.18
N LYS A 121 18.83 8.65 -6.58
CA LYS A 121 18.16 7.57 -5.84
C LYS A 121 16.73 7.39 -6.32
N VAL A 122 16.21 6.19 -6.16
CA VAL A 122 14.78 5.85 -6.26
C VAL A 122 14.27 5.52 -4.86
N PRO A 123 12.97 5.71 -4.56
CA PRO A 123 11.92 6.25 -5.43
C PRO A 123 12.00 7.77 -5.62
N ALA A 124 11.35 8.27 -6.67
CA ALA A 124 11.00 9.68 -6.83
C ALA A 124 9.60 9.79 -7.44
N LEU A 125 8.77 10.71 -6.95
CA LEU A 125 7.42 10.96 -7.44
C LEU A 125 7.37 12.32 -8.14
N GLU A 126 7.04 12.32 -9.43
CA GLU A 126 6.64 13.49 -10.19
C GLU A 126 5.14 13.70 -10.02
N HIS A 127 4.75 14.82 -9.43
CA HIS A 127 3.35 15.22 -9.26
C HIS A 127 3.24 16.74 -9.08
N ASN A 128 2.26 17.36 -9.72
CA ASN A 128 1.98 18.80 -9.61
C ASN A 128 3.23 19.69 -9.84
N ASN A 129 3.92 19.46 -10.96
CA ASN A 129 5.12 20.21 -11.37
C ASN A 129 6.27 20.17 -10.35
N GLN A 130 6.31 19.12 -9.52
CA GLN A 130 7.34 18.91 -8.52
C GLN A 130 7.81 17.46 -8.54
N ILE A 131 9.08 17.25 -8.21
CA ILE A 131 9.64 15.93 -7.97
C ILE A 131 9.98 15.81 -6.49
N LYS A 132 9.46 14.78 -5.85
CA LYS A 132 9.65 14.51 -4.42
C LYS A 132 10.40 13.18 -4.26
N GLY A 133 11.38 13.16 -3.35
CA GLY A 133 12.13 11.96 -2.97
C GLY A 133 11.68 11.44 -1.61
N GLU A 134 12.48 10.51 -1.06
CA GLU A 134 12.31 9.89 0.26
C GLU A 134 11.07 9.00 0.42
N SER A 135 11.29 7.69 0.47
CA SER A 135 10.20 6.70 0.45
C SER A 135 9.14 6.90 1.55
N LEU A 136 9.53 7.27 2.77
CA LEU A 136 8.60 7.47 3.88
C LEU A 136 7.76 8.73 3.73
N ASP A 137 8.35 9.78 3.14
CA ASP A 137 7.63 11.02 2.85
C ASP A 137 6.67 10.80 1.68
N LEU A 138 7.08 10.03 0.67
CA LEU A 138 6.23 9.69 -0.47
C LEU A 138 5.00 8.86 -0.08
N ILE A 139 5.12 7.86 0.79
CA ILE A 139 3.93 7.08 1.20
C ILE A 139 2.93 7.94 1.99
N LYS A 140 3.40 8.87 2.82
CA LYS A 140 2.55 9.86 3.52
C LYS A 140 1.94 10.86 2.55
N TYR A 141 2.72 11.33 1.58
CA TYR A 141 2.26 12.25 0.56
C TYR A 141 1.16 11.64 -0.30
N ILE A 142 1.35 10.41 -0.78
CA ILE A 142 0.34 9.69 -1.55
C ILE A 142 -0.93 9.49 -0.72
N ASP A 143 -0.80 9.09 0.56
CA ASP A 143 -1.96 8.85 1.40
C ASP A 143 -2.82 10.11 1.64
N SER A 144 -2.18 11.29 1.69
CA SER A 144 -2.84 12.57 1.99
C SER A 144 -3.27 13.38 0.76
N HIS A 145 -2.79 13.05 -0.44
CA HIS A 145 -3.02 13.85 -1.66
C HIS A 145 -3.74 13.11 -2.79
N PHE A 146 -3.99 11.82 -2.62
CA PHE A 146 -4.69 10.99 -3.60
C PHE A 146 -5.86 10.28 -2.94
N ASP A 147 -6.87 9.97 -3.74
CA ASP A 147 -8.04 9.21 -3.33
C ASP A 147 -7.68 7.76 -2.95
N GLY A 148 -8.67 7.04 -2.42
CA GLY A 148 -8.54 5.65 -1.98
C GLY A 148 -8.62 5.49 -0.46
N PRO A 149 -8.51 4.25 0.04
CA PRO A 149 -8.52 3.98 1.49
C PRO A 149 -7.42 4.78 2.20
N SER A 150 -7.75 5.32 3.37
CA SER A 150 -6.76 5.94 4.27
C SER A 150 -5.88 4.85 4.87
N LEU A 151 -4.57 5.10 4.90
CA LEU A 151 -3.56 4.18 5.41
C LEU A 151 -2.88 4.70 6.68
N PHE A 152 -3.39 5.79 7.26
CA PHE A 152 -2.90 6.36 8.50
C PHE A 152 -4.05 6.54 9.49
N PRO A 153 -3.82 6.39 10.81
CA PRO A 153 -4.87 6.61 11.80
C PRO A 153 -5.49 8.00 11.68
N ASN A 154 -6.80 8.09 11.94
CA ASN A 154 -7.51 9.36 11.97
C ASN A 154 -7.03 10.24 13.15
N ASP A 155 -7.43 11.50 13.16
CA ASP A 155 -7.00 12.49 14.16
C ASP A 155 -7.51 12.19 15.58
N ASP A 156 -8.53 11.35 15.70
CA ASP A 156 -9.07 10.93 16.99
C ASP A 156 -8.24 9.83 17.67
N ASP A 157 -7.47 9.04 16.91
CA ASP A 157 -6.61 7.95 17.40
C ASP A 157 -5.17 8.44 17.69
N VAL A 158 -5.03 9.44 18.57
CA VAL A 158 -3.74 10.08 18.92
C VAL A 158 -2.67 9.07 19.33
N GLU A 159 -3.02 8.03 20.10
CA GLU A 159 -2.06 7.01 20.53
C GLU A 159 -1.46 6.23 19.34
N LYS A 160 -2.30 5.85 18.37
CA LYS A 160 -1.83 5.16 17.16
C LYS A 160 -1.01 6.08 16.28
N GLN A 161 -1.36 7.37 16.20
CA GLN A 161 -0.56 8.34 15.46
C GLN A 161 0.85 8.50 16.04
N GLU A 162 0.97 8.65 17.36
CA GLU A 162 2.27 8.77 18.02
C GLU A 162 3.11 7.50 17.87
N PHE A 163 2.50 6.32 18.03
CA PHE A 163 3.22 5.07 17.82
C PHE A 163 3.62 4.86 16.36
N ALA A 164 2.79 5.27 15.41
CA ALA A 164 3.15 5.24 13.99
C ALA A 164 4.37 6.13 13.70
N LYS A 165 4.44 7.33 14.29
CA LYS A 165 5.61 8.22 14.15
C LYS A 165 6.87 7.58 14.74
N GLU A 166 6.76 6.97 15.92
CA GLU A 166 7.87 6.24 16.57
C GLU A 166 8.39 5.11 15.66
N LEU A 167 7.51 4.23 15.21
CA LEU A 167 7.87 3.09 14.36
C LEU A 167 8.46 3.54 13.02
N LEU A 168 7.87 4.54 12.37
CA LEU A 168 8.41 5.06 11.11
C LEU A 168 9.82 5.63 11.30
N ALA A 169 10.07 6.34 12.40
CA ALA A 169 11.41 6.86 12.75
C ALA A 169 12.41 5.73 13.09
N TYR A 170 11.94 4.60 13.61
CA TYR A 170 12.77 3.44 13.96
C TYR A 170 13.18 2.60 12.74
N THR A 171 12.55 2.77 11.57
CA THR A 171 12.79 1.93 10.39
C THR A 171 14.27 1.83 9.98
N ASP A 172 15.02 2.93 10.00
CA ASP A 172 16.44 2.91 9.65
C ASP A 172 17.31 2.22 10.70
N THR A 173 16.96 2.36 11.99
CA THR A 173 17.61 1.62 13.09
C THR A 173 17.37 0.12 12.95
N PHE A 174 16.13 -0.29 12.69
CA PHE A 174 15.77 -1.68 12.42
C PHE A 174 16.57 -2.23 11.23
N ASN A 175 16.51 -1.55 10.08
CA ASN A 175 17.20 -1.97 8.87
C ASN A 175 18.71 -2.08 9.06
N GLY A 176 19.32 -1.08 9.70
CA GLY A 176 20.75 -1.10 10.00
C GLY A 176 21.15 -2.29 10.87
N ALA A 177 20.39 -2.57 11.94
CA ALA A 177 20.67 -3.68 12.84
C ALA A 177 20.50 -5.05 12.15
N VAL A 178 19.45 -5.22 11.34
CA VAL A 178 19.23 -6.48 10.60
C VAL A 178 20.27 -6.65 9.50
N VAL A 179 20.74 -5.59 8.84
CA VAL A 179 21.87 -5.66 7.89
C VAL A 179 23.14 -6.18 8.57
N LYS A 180 23.45 -5.71 9.79
CA LYS A 180 24.60 -6.25 10.56
C LYS A 180 24.45 -7.74 10.85
N LEU A 181 23.25 -8.18 11.18
CA LEU A 181 22.93 -9.61 11.36
C LEU A 181 23.11 -10.40 10.05
N CYS A 182 22.61 -9.86 8.92
CA CYS A 182 22.81 -10.45 7.60
C CYS A 182 24.28 -10.52 7.18
N LYS A 183 25.12 -9.58 7.64
CA LYS A 183 26.59 -9.61 7.43
C LYS A 183 27.30 -10.55 8.40
N GLY A 184 26.68 -10.91 9.52
CA GLY A 184 27.29 -11.73 10.57
C GLY A 184 28.30 -10.95 11.41
N GLU A 185 28.08 -9.65 11.59
CA GLU A 185 28.94 -8.80 12.42
C GLU A 185 28.86 -9.22 13.90
N GLU A 186 29.98 -9.12 14.62
CA GLU A 186 30.02 -9.41 16.06
C GLU A 186 29.04 -8.53 16.85
N GLY A 187 28.34 -9.12 17.81
CA GLY A 187 27.34 -8.42 18.62
C GLY A 187 25.99 -8.19 17.93
N SER A 188 25.81 -8.61 16.68
CA SER A 188 24.48 -8.66 16.06
C SER A 188 23.59 -9.72 16.73
N SER A 189 22.29 -9.44 16.82
CA SER A 189 21.32 -10.29 17.52
C SER A 189 19.91 -10.20 16.91
N GLY A 190 18.99 -11.02 17.42
CA GLY A 190 17.57 -10.99 17.08
C GLY A 190 16.78 -9.81 17.66
N ALA A 191 17.42 -8.91 18.42
CA ALA A 191 16.77 -7.80 19.13
C ALA A 191 15.87 -6.91 18.24
N PRO A 192 16.19 -6.61 16.96
CA PRO A 192 15.29 -5.86 16.09
C PRO A 192 13.95 -6.59 15.86
N PHE A 193 13.98 -7.91 15.73
CA PHE A 193 12.78 -8.72 15.58
C PHE A 193 12.03 -8.85 16.91
N ASP A 194 12.73 -8.89 18.05
CA ASP A 194 12.08 -8.86 19.39
C ASP A 194 11.33 -7.54 19.64
N TYR A 195 11.92 -6.41 19.21
CA TYR A 195 11.25 -5.12 19.22
C TYR A 195 10.02 -5.14 18.31
N PHE A 196 10.13 -5.69 17.09
CA PHE A 196 9.00 -5.81 16.17
C PHE A 196 7.85 -6.67 16.74
N GLU A 197 8.18 -7.82 17.34
CA GLU A 197 7.22 -8.69 18.04
C GLU A 197 6.51 -7.96 19.19
N THR A 198 7.27 -7.17 19.95
CA THR A 198 6.73 -6.35 21.04
C THR A 198 5.81 -5.25 20.50
N ALA A 199 6.20 -4.60 19.40
CA ALA A 199 5.39 -3.57 18.75
C ALA A 199 4.04 -4.11 18.25
N LEU A 200 4.03 -5.32 17.65
CA LEU A 200 2.81 -6.03 17.26
C LEU A 200 1.91 -6.42 18.45
N SER A 201 2.37 -6.23 19.69
CA SER A 201 1.57 -6.46 20.89
C SER A 201 0.92 -5.24 21.49
N LYS A 202 1.18 -4.04 20.95
CA LYS A 202 0.65 -2.81 21.51
C LYS A 202 -0.87 -2.68 21.33
N PHE A 203 -1.40 -3.09 20.19
CA PHE A 203 -2.83 -3.02 19.87
C PHE A 203 -3.39 -4.42 19.60
N ASP A 204 -4.60 -4.69 20.09
CA ASP A 204 -5.27 -5.99 20.00
C ASP A 204 -6.44 -6.02 19.01
N ASP A 205 -6.69 -4.90 18.30
CA ASP A 205 -7.77 -4.75 17.32
C ASP A 205 -7.39 -5.20 15.89
N GLY A 206 -6.29 -5.94 15.76
CA GLY A 206 -5.93 -6.67 14.55
C GLY A 206 -4.46 -7.10 14.51
N PRO A 207 -4.02 -7.70 13.39
CA PRO A 207 -2.71 -8.35 13.29
C PRO A 207 -1.56 -7.41 12.87
N PHE A 208 -1.86 -6.14 12.59
CA PHE A 208 -0.90 -5.17 12.07
C PHE A 208 -0.29 -4.30 13.19
N LEU A 209 0.77 -3.54 12.88
CA LEU A 209 1.51 -2.75 13.87
C LEU A 209 0.65 -1.71 14.60
N LEU A 210 -0.42 -1.23 13.96
CA LEU A 210 -1.43 -0.34 14.54
C LEU A 210 -2.79 -1.02 14.73
N GLY A 211 -2.80 -2.35 14.82
CA GLY A 211 -3.98 -3.21 14.78
C GLY A 211 -4.50 -3.41 13.35
N LYS A 212 -4.80 -2.32 12.65
CA LYS A 212 -5.22 -2.31 11.24
C LYS A 212 -4.06 -2.02 10.30
N PHE A 213 -4.18 -2.48 9.05
CA PHE A 213 -3.17 -2.26 8.01
C PHE A 213 -2.93 -0.77 7.79
N SER A 214 -1.66 -0.37 7.74
CA SER A 214 -1.25 1.03 7.72
C SER A 214 0.03 1.29 6.92
N LEU A 215 0.38 2.56 6.77
CA LEU A 215 1.68 3.00 6.24
C LEU A 215 2.87 2.43 7.01
N VAL A 216 2.71 2.10 8.29
CA VAL A 216 3.78 1.52 9.10
C VAL A 216 4.10 0.11 8.60
N ASP A 217 3.08 -0.72 8.36
CA ASP A 217 3.26 -2.07 7.82
C ASP A 217 3.93 -2.02 6.43
N ILE A 218 3.47 -1.09 5.57
CA ILE A 218 4.08 -0.83 4.26
C ILE A 218 5.57 -0.45 4.38
N ALA A 219 5.94 0.32 5.41
CA ALA A 219 7.32 0.75 5.60
C ALA A 219 8.26 -0.42 5.94
N TYR A 220 7.77 -1.45 6.63
CA TYR A 220 8.58 -2.62 7.02
C TYR A 220 8.52 -3.78 6.04
N ALA A 221 7.39 -3.97 5.33
CA ALA A 221 7.16 -5.16 4.51
C ALA A 221 8.25 -5.45 3.46
N PRO A 222 8.73 -4.49 2.65
CA PRO A 222 9.80 -4.77 1.69
C PRO A 222 11.10 -5.26 2.33
N PHE A 223 11.38 -4.84 3.56
CA PHE A 223 12.60 -5.20 4.28
C PHE A 223 12.47 -6.58 4.91
N ILE A 224 11.34 -6.86 5.58
CA ILE A 224 11.05 -8.17 6.14
C ILE A 224 10.99 -9.23 5.02
N GLU A 225 10.38 -8.91 3.86
CA GLU A 225 10.35 -9.76 2.65
C GLU A 225 11.75 -10.21 2.20
N ARG A 226 12.76 -9.36 2.39
CA ARG A 226 14.15 -9.65 1.98
C ARG A 226 14.94 -10.33 3.09
N PHE A 227 14.83 -9.82 4.31
CA PHE A 227 15.67 -10.25 5.43
C PHE A 227 15.30 -11.63 5.94
N VAL A 228 14.00 -11.91 6.15
CA VAL A 228 13.56 -13.19 6.73
C VAL A 228 14.02 -14.39 5.90
N PRO A 229 13.74 -14.47 4.57
CA PRO A 229 14.18 -15.62 3.79
C PRO A 229 15.71 -15.68 3.64
N PHE A 230 16.40 -14.53 3.55
CA PHE A 230 17.87 -14.51 3.52
C PHE A 230 18.48 -15.06 4.81
N LEU A 231 18.00 -14.61 5.98
CA LEU A 231 18.49 -15.08 7.27
C LEU A 231 18.23 -16.57 7.47
N LEU A 232 17.05 -17.05 7.05
CA LEU A 232 16.71 -18.46 7.14
C LEU A 232 17.65 -19.31 6.25
N GLU A 233 17.75 -18.98 4.96
CA GLU A 233 18.50 -19.82 4.01
C GLU A 233 20.02 -19.69 4.17
N VAL A 234 20.53 -18.47 4.42
CA VAL A 234 21.97 -18.18 4.35
C VAL A 234 22.64 -18.17 5.72
N LYS A 235 21.90 -17.79 6.77
CA LYS A 235 22.42 -17.70 8.13
C LYS A 235 21.89 -18.79 9.06
N ASN A 236 20.98 -19.65 8.56
CA ASN A 236 20.29 -20.66 9.37
C ASN A 236 19.63 -20.04 10.61
N TYR A 237 19.08 -18.84 10.46
CA TYR A 237 18.44 -18.06 11.52
C TYR A 237 16.96 -17.86 11.20
N ASP A 238 16.09 -18.54 11.94
CA ASP A 238 14.65 -18.35 11.84
C ASP A 238 14.22 -17.10 12.63
N SER A 239 13.83 -16.06 11.91
CA SER A 239 13.38 -14.80 12.51
C SER A 239 12.02 -14.93 13.19
N THR A 240 11.23 -15.95 12.88
CA THR A 240 9.89 -16.18 13.45
C THR A 240 9.91 -17.09 14.67
N GLN A 241 11.02 -17.78 14.93
CA GLN A 241 11.16 -18.65 16.09
C GLN A 241 11.05 -17.85 17.39
N GLY A 242 10.03 -18.16 18.21
CA GLY A 242 9.72 -17.42 19.43
C GLY A 242 9.02 -16.07 19.20
N ARG A 243 8.63 -15.75 17.95
CA ARG A 243 7.98 -14.50 17.54
C ARG A 243 6.70 -14.79 16.73
N PRO A 244 5.67 -15.38 17.37
CA PRO A 244 4.46 -15.81 16.69
C PRO A 244 3.69 -14.66 16.05
N LYS A 245 3.72 -13.44 16.60
CA LYS A 245 3.02 -12.31 15.98
C LYS A 245 3.71 -11.84 14.72
N LEU A 246 5.03 -11.83 14.67
CA LEU A 246 5.77 -11.59 13.43
C LEU A 246 5.40 -12.61 12.36
N GLY A 247 5.31 -13.90 12.71
CA GLY A 247 4.84 -14.94 11.80
C GLY A 247 3.42 -14.64 11.27
N ALA A 248 2.47 -14.35 12.17
CA ALA A 248 1.10 -14.00 11.79
C ALA A 248 1.05 -12.73 10.93
N TRP A 249 1.84 -11.71 11.24
CA TRP A 249 1.93 -10.48 10.46
C TRP A 249 2.43 -10.74 9.03
N ILE A 250 3.43 -11.60 8.84
CA ILE A 250 3.91 -12.00 7.51
C ILE A 250 2.80 -12.69 6.72
N ASP A 251 2.05 -13.59 7.36
CA ASP A 251 0.93 -14.30 6.72
C ASP A 251 -0.19 -13.35 6.30
N GLU A 252 -0.57 -12.39 7.15
CA GLU A 252 -1.60 -11.39 6.84
C GLU A 252 -1.14 -10.40 5.76
N MET A 253 0.13 -9.98 5.78
CA MET A 253 0.72 -9.18 4.71
C MET A 253 0.61 -9.90 3.36
N ASN A 254 0.91 -11.20 3.30
CA ASN A 254 0.82 -12.00 2.07
C ASN A 254 -0.62 -12.21 1.54
N LYS A 255 -1.65 -11.77 2.26
CA LYS A 255 -3.03 -11.74 1.74
C LYS A 255 -3.39 -10.42 1.06
N ILE A 256 -2.53 -9.40 1.17
CA ILE A 256 -2.77 -8.08 0.57
C ILE A 256 -2.33 -8.11 -0.89
N GLU A 257 -3.30 -8.15 -1.80
CA GLU A 257 -3.05 -8.24 -3.24
C GLU A 257 -2.16 -7.09 -3.76
N GLY A 258 -2.40 -5.86 -3.30
CA GLY A 258 -1.59 -4.70 -3.68
C GLY A 258 -0.12 -4.82 -3.28
N TYR A 259 0.20 -5.58 -2.22
CA TYR A 259 1.57 -5.91 -1.84
C TYR A 259 2.12 -7.06 -2.69
N ASN A 260 1.35 -8.14 -2.86
CA ASN A 260 1.76 -9.32 -3.63
C ASN A 260 2.18 -8.97 -5.06
N GLN A 261 1.49 -8.04 -5.72
CA GLN A 261 1.81 -7.57 -7.07
C GLN A 261 3.18 -6.89 -7.18
N THR A 262 3.76 -6.43 -6.06
CA THR A 262 5.07 -5.78 -6.01
C THR A 262 6.22 -6.74 -5.72
N LYS A 263 5.90 -7.97 -5.25
CA LYS A 263 6.90 -8.94 -4.84
C LYS A 263 7.76 -9.39 -6.01
N ARG A 264 8.94 -9.89 -5.67
CA ARG A 264 9.88 -10.49 -6.62
C ARG A 264 10.15 -11.94 -6.24
N ASP A 265 10.79 -12.66 -7.14
CA ASP A 265 11.21 -14.02 -6.85
C ASP A 265 12.13 -14.01 -5.60
N PRO A 266 11.75 -14.71 -4.51
CA PRO A 266 12.58 -14.78 -3.32
C PRO A 266 14.01 -15.27 -3.61
N GLN A 267 14.18 -16.19 -4.57
CA GLN A 267 15.50 -16.72 -4.92
C GLN A 267 16.35 -15.68 -5.65
N GLU A 268 15.75 -14.86 -6.50
CA GLU A 268 16.42 -13.70 -7.11
C GLU A 268 16.88 -12.71 -6.04
N LEU A 269 15.99 -12.39 -5.09
CA LEU A 269 16.31 -11.48 -3.98
C LEU A 269 17.45 -12.01 -3.12
N ILE A 270 17.42 -13.29 -2.73
CA ILE A 270 18.50 -13.91 -1.96
C ILE A 270 19.82 -13.87 -2.74
N ALA A 271 19.82 -14.19 -4.04
CA ALA A 271 21.02 -14.17 -4.87
C ALA A 271 21.65 -12.77 -4.95
N ILE A 272 20.83 -11.72 -5.06
CA ILE A 272 21.30 -10.32 -5.02
C ILE A 272 21.91 -10.00 -3.65
N HIS A 273 21.21 -10.34 -2.56
CA HIS A 273 21.67 -10.00 -1.21
C HIS A 273 22.90 -10.79 -0.77
N LYS A 274 23.11 -12.01 -1.27
CA LYS A 274 24.39 -12.74 -1.12
C LYS A 274 25.55 -11.88 -1.63
N LYS A 275 25.42 -11.24 -2.80
CA LYS A 275 26.46 -10.36 -3.35
C LYS A 275 26.65 -9.09 -2.51
N VAL A 276 25.56 -8.50 -2.00
CA VAL A 276 25.58 -7.24 -1.24
C VAL A 276 26.14 -7.42 0.18
N PHE A 277 25.84 -8.54 0.85
CA PHE A 277 26.25 -8.78 2.23
C PHE A 277 27.56 -9.57 2.35
N SER A 278 28.02 -10.22 1.28
CA SER A 278 29.36 -10.83 1.21
C SER A 278 30.45 -9.85 0.76
N ALA A 279 30.08 -8.64 0.34
CA ALA A 279 31.01 -7.55 0.03
C ALA A 279 31.28 -6.67 1.26
#